data_AF-A0A0K2YUG1-F1
#
_entry.id   AF-A0A0K2YUG1-F1
#
_cell.length_a   1.000
_cell.length_b   1.000
_cell.length_c   1.000
_cell.angle_alpha   90.00
_cell.angle_beta   90.00
_cell.angle_gamma   90.00
#
_symmetry.space_group_name_H-M   'P 1'
#
loop_
_entity.id
_entity.type
_entity.pdbx_description
1 polymer ?
#
loop_
_entity_poly.entity_id
_entity_poly.type
_entity_poly.pdbx_seq_one_letter_code
_entity_poly.pdbx_strand_id
1 'polypeptide(L)'
;MTNSANAHDVDPTTDLDGDPSEPIEIQFLSSLLFARGPVVRRTVEHLVPEDFYSPVNAELFTVIRDLIAAGSPHDSPMVLNALTRQGKAHGHAGERLVQALTIATVAGAPDTAVEAYGAALMSQAYRRSFHAAAQRLATIAAEAPEDELFERMCVLGREQRTATDRLNAFYRTDTA
;
A
#
# COMPACT_ATOMS: atom_id res chain seq x y z
N MET A 1 -34.67 27.40 -28.84
CA MET A 1 -33.42 27.84 -28.18
C MET A 1 -33.13 26.85 -27.05
N THR A 2 -32.42 25.78 -27.37
CA THR A 2 -32.01 24.72 -26.43
C THR A 2 -30.59 25.02 -25.99
N ASN A 3 -30.40 25.26 -24.69
CA ASN A 3 -29.10 25.43 -24.05
C ASN A 3 -28.89 24.23 -23.12
N SER A 4 -28.05 23.28 -23.51
CA SER A 4 -27.39 22.31 -22.61
C SER A 4 -26.57 21.33 -23.43
N ALA A 5 -25.25 21.53 -23.43
CA ALA A 5 -24.27 20.49 -23.65
C ALA A 5 -22.95 20.98 -23.05
N ASN A 6 -22.81 20.86 -21.73
CA ASN A 6 -21.49 20.80 -21.11
C ASN A 6 -21.36 19.40 -20.52
N ALA A 7 -21.20 18.43 -21.41
CA ALA A 7 -20.77 17.09 -21.03
C ALA A 7 -19.26 17.20 -20.74
N HIS A 8 -18.93 16.87 -19.51
CA HIS A 8 -17.60 16.82 -18.93
C HIS A 8 -16.63 16.14 -19.91
N ASP A 9 -15.73 16.94 -20.48
CA ASP A 9 -14.60 16.49 -21.28
C ASP A 9 -13.65 15.76 -20.31
N VAL A 10 -13.86 14.45 -20.17
CA VAL A 10 -12.93 13.57 -19.46
C VAL A 10 -11.76 13.37 -20.41
N ASP A 11 -10.70 14.13 -20.16
CA ASP A 11 -9.44 14.03 -20.87
C ASP A 11 -8.93 12.57 -20.84
N PRO A 12 -8.80 11.89 -22.00
CA PRO A 12 -8.39 10.50 -22.07
C PRO A 12 -6.86 10.31 -21.89
N THR A 13 -6.11 11.35 -21.50
CA THR A 13 -4.67 11.27 -21.28
C THR A 13 -4.26 10.93 -19.85
N THR A 14 -5.21 10.78 -18.91
CA THR A 14 -4.88 10.46 -17.49
C THR A 14 -4.43 9.01 -17.26
N ASP A 15 -4.56 8.12 -18.24
CA ASP A 15 -4.26 6.68 -18.09
C ASP A 15 -2.78 6.30 -18.33
N LEU A 16 -1.87 7.28 -18.52
CA LEU A 16 -0.44 7.05 -18.77
C LEU A 16 0.52 7.50 -17.67
N ASP A 17 0.01 8.11 -16.59
CA ASP A 17 0.81 8.44 -15.42
C ASP A 17 0.49 7.42 -14.32
N GLY A 18 1.40 6.49 -14.04
CA GLY A 18 1.27 5.57 -12.90
C GLY A 18 0.94 6.36 -11.62
N ASP A 19 0.16 5.74 -10.72
CA ASP A 19 -0.23 6.41 -9.47
C ASP A 19 1.04 6.94 -8.77
N PRO A 20 1.06 8.20 -8.30
CA PRO A 20 2.26 8.81 -7.70
C PRO A 20 2.78 8.05 -6.47
N SER A 21 2.04 7.06 -5.95
CA SER A 21 2.48 6.14 -4.90
C SER A 21 3.33 4.96 -5.40
N GLU A 22 3.24 4.55 -6.67
CA GLU A 22 3.98 3.39 -7.17
C GLU A 22 5.51 3.56 -7.06
N PRO A 23 6.10 4.75 -7.31
CA PRO A 23 7.51 4.98 -7.04
C PRO A 23 7.88 4.79 -5.57
N ILE A 24 7.05 5.21 -4.60
CA ILE A 24 7.39 5.05 -3.18
C ILE A 24 7.31 3.60 -2.72
N GLU A 25 6.36 2.82 -3.25
CA GLU A 25 6.24 1.40 -2.94
C GLU A 25 7.48 0.63 -3.36
N ILE A 26 7.95 0.88 -4.58
CA ILE A 26 9.16 0.24 -5.10
C ILE A 26 10.38 0.67 -4.29
N GLN A 27 10.50 1.95 -3.90
CA GLN A 27 11.62 2.39 -3.07
C GLN A 27 11.56 1.81 -1.65
N PHE A 28 10.37 1.68 -1.07
CA PHE A 28 10.19 1.00 0.21
C PHE A 28 10.59 -0.48 0.13
N LEU A 29 10.06 -1.21 -0.85
CA LEU A 29 10.40 -2.62 -1.09
C LEU A 29 11.91 -2.79 -1.34
N SER A 30 12.49 -1.92 -2.14
CA SER A 30 13.93 -1.90 -2.41
C SER A 30 14.72 -1.73 -1.11
N SER A 31 14.39 -0.72 -0.29
CA SER A 31 15.08 -0.49 0.99
C SER A 31 14.95 -1.70 1.93
N LEU A 32 13.78 -2.35 1.97
CA LEU A 32 13.54 -3.54 2.79
C LEU A 32 14.43 -4.73 2.43
N LEU A 33 14.69 -4.96 1.14
CA LEU A 33 15.52 -6.11 0.70
C LEU A 33 16.94 -6.03 1.28
N PHE A 34 17.45 -4.81 1.50
CA PHE A 34 18.82 -4.55 1.93
C PHE A 34 18.94 -4.15 3.40
N ALA A 35 17.90 -3.56 3.98
CA ALA A 35 17.90 -3.10 5.37
C ALA A 35 18.10 -4.24 6.37
N ARG A 36 18.77 -3.95 7.49
CA ARG A 36 19.07 -4.91 8.56
C ARG A 36 18.84 -4.27 9.93
N GLY A 37 18.69 -5.14 10.93
CA GLY A 37 18.56 -4.71 12.32
C GLY A 37 17.11 -4.53 12.78
N PRO A 38 16.92 -4.07 14.04
CA PRO A 38 15.61 -4.03 14.68
C PRO A 38 14.65 -3.02 14.04
N VAL A 39 15.19 -2.00 13.36
CA VAL A 39 14.41 -1.00 12.61
C VAL A 39 13.47 -1.64 11.60
N VAL A 40 13.97 -2.62 10.82
CA VAL A 40 13.17 -3.29 9.77
C VAL A 40 11.90 -3.89 10.35
N ARG A 41 12.03 -4.65 11.44
CA ARG A 41 10.89 -5.30 12.08
C ARG A 41 9.90 -4.27 12.63
N ARG A 42 10.39 -3.23 13.32
CA ARG A 42 9.52 -2.16 13.85
C ARG A 42 8.77 -1.44 12.74
N THR A 43 9.42 -1.13 11.61
CA THR A 43 8.76 -0.50 10.48
C THR A 43 7.67 -1.41 9.92
N VAL A 44 7.96 -2.67 9.58
CA VAL A 44 6.97 -3.55 8.93
C VAL A 44 5.81 -3.96 9.85
N GLU A 45 5.98 -3.93 11.17
CA GLU A 45 4.91 -4.22 12.15
C GLU A 45 3.74 -3.21 12.07
N HIS A 46 3.98 -2.01 11.55
CA HIS A 46 2.95 -0.98 11.39
C HIS A 46 2.28 -0.98 10.02
N LEU A 47 2.87 -1.64 9.02
CA LEU A 47 2.34 -1.67 7.65
C LEU A 47 1.52 -2.93 7.38
N VAL A 48 0.46 -2.75 6.60
CA VAL A 48 -0.39 -3.85 6.09
C VAL A 48 -0.38 -3.86 4.57
N PRO A 49 -0.69 -4.99 3.91
CA PRO A 49 -0.70 -5.07 2.45
C PRO A 49 -1.65 -4.06 1.79
N GLU A 50 -2.74 -3.69 2.45
CA GLU A 50 -3.71 -2.69 1.99
C GLU A 50 -3.14 -1.25 1.95
N ASP A 51 -1.95 -1.02 2.53
CA ASP A 51 -1.25 0.25 2.41
C ASP A 51 -0.61 0.44 1.03
N PHE A 52 -0.48 -0.63 0.24
CA PHE A 52 -0.04 -0.58 -1.15
C PHE A 52 -1.24 -0.35 -2.08
N TYR A 53 -1.07 0.56 -3.02
CA TYR A 53 -1.90 0.75 -4.19
C TYR A 53 -1.73 -0.41 -5.19
N SER A 54 -0.50 -0.85 -5.47
CA SER A 54 -0.27 -1.97 -6.39
C SER A 54 -0.48 -3.32 -5.70
N PRO A 55 -1.43 -4.17 -6.17
CA PRO A 55 -1.65 -5.49 -5.58
C PRO A 55 -0.43 -6.41 -5.67
N VAL A 56 0.39 -6.25 -6.71
CA VAL A 56 1.62 -7.05 -6.90
C VAL A 56 2.67 -6.64 -5.85
N ASN A 57 2.80 -5.35 -5.57
CA ASN A 57 3.71 -4.86 -4.53
C ASN A 57 3.21 -5.24 -3.13
N ALA A 58 1.89 -5.22 -2.89
CA ALA A 58 1.28 -5.69 -1.66
C ALA A 58 1.59 -7.16 -1.37
N GLU A 59 1.50 -8.01 -2.40
CA GLU A 59 1.80 -9.43 -2.27
C GLU A 59 3.31 -9.67 -2.07
N LEU A 60 4.16 -8.94 -2.79
CA LEU A 60 5.61 -8.99 -2.57
C LEU A 60 5.99 -8.55 -1.14
N PHE A 61 5.41 -7.46 -0.65
CA PHE A 61 5.56 -7.01 0.74
C PHE A 61 5.17 -8.09 1.74
N THR A 62 4.06 -8.79 1.50
CA THR A 62 3.58 -9.87 2.37
C THR A 62 4.64 -10.95 2.53
N VAL A 63 5.26 -11.39 1.43
CA VAL A 63 6.32 -12.41 1.48
C VAL A 63 7.55 -11.92 2.23
N ILE A 64 7.98 -10.67 1.98
CA ILE A 64 9.12 -10.06 2.68
C ILE A 64 8.83 -9.96 4.19
N ARG A 65 7.64 -9.49 4.56
CA ARG A 65 7.20 -9.36 5.95
C ARG A 65 7.18 -10.72 6.66
N ASP A 66 6.69 -11.77 6.01
CA ASP A 66 6.66 -13.11 6.60
C ASP A 66 8.07 -13.65 6.86
N LEU A 67 9.04 -13.38 5.97
CA LEU A 67 10.44 -13.71 6.20
C LEU A 67 11.03 -12.94 7.39
N ILE A 68 10.75 -11.64 7.49
CA ILE A 68 11.19 -10.80 8.61
C ILE A 68 10.60 -11.31 9.94
N ALA A 69 9.31 -11.63 9.96
CA ALA A 69 8.62 -12.15 11.14
C ALA A 69 9.20 -13.51 11.58
N ALA A 70 9.60 -14.35 10.63
CA ALA A 70 10.27 -15.62 10.89
C ALA A 70 11.75 -15.47 11.31
N GLY A 71 12.31 -14.26 11.30
CA GLY A 71 13.74 -14.02 11.53
C GLY A 71 14.63 -14.57 10.41
N SER A 72 14.06 -14.84 9.23
CA SER A 72 14.79 -15.33 8.06
C SER A 72 15.48 -14.17 7.32
N PRO A 73 16.56 -14.41 6.57
CA PRO A 73 17.04 -13.42 5.62
C PRO A 73 15.97 -13.12 4.58
N HIS A 74 15.85 -11.85 4.20
CA HIS A 74 14.77 -11.29 3.37
C HIS A 74 15.36 -10.48 2.20
N ASP A 75 16.58 -10.82 1.79
CA ASP A 75 17.17 -10.34 0.54
C ASP A 75 16.48 -10.95 -0.69
N SER A 76 16.76 -10.39 -1.86
CA SER A 76 16.13 -10.79 -3.13
C SER A 76 16.22 -12.30 -3.42
N PRO A 77 17.39 -12.97 -3.29
CA PRO A 77 17.47 -14.42 -3.42
C PRO A 77 16.56 -15.19 -2.46
N MET A 78 16.47 -14.78 -1.20
CA MET A 78 15.60 -15.46 -0.23
C MET A 78 14.12 -15.23 -0.49
N VAL A 79 13.74 -14.04 -0.94
CA VAL A 79 12.37 -13.73 -1.35
C VAL A 79 11.98 -14.58 -2.56
N LEU A 80 12.84 -14.67 -3.58
CA LEU A 80 12.59 -15.52 -4.75
C LEU A 80 12.47 -17.00 -4.37
N ASN A 81 13.32 -17.49 -3.47
CA ASN A 81 13.23 -18.84 -2.94
C ASN A 81 11.90 -19.07 -2.20
N ALA A 82 11.45 -18.11 -1.38
CA ALA A 82 10.16 -18.18 -0.70
C ALA A 82 8.99 -18.24 -1.70
N LEU A 83 8.98 -17.36 -2.72
CA LEU A 83 7.98 -17.36 -3.79
C LEU A 83 7.94 -18.72 -4.50
N THR A 84 9.11 -19.28 -4.83
CA THR A 84 9.23 -20.58 -5.51
C THR A 84 8.65 -21.70 -4.65
N ARG A 85 9.01 -21.76 -3.36
CA ARG A 85 8.50 -22.76 -2.42
C ARG A 85 7.00 -22.67 -2.18
N GLN A 86 6.43 -21.46 -2.26
CA GLN A 86 4.99 -21.23 -2.12
C GLN A 86 4.22 -21.47 -3.44
N GLY A 87 4.89 -21.84 -4.53
CA GLY A 87 4.26 -21.98 -5.85
C GLY A 87 3.85 -20.65 -6.49
N LYS A 88 4.31 -19.52 -5.95
CA LYS A 88 3.99 -18.15 -6.39
C LYS A 88 4.95 -17.58 -7.44
N ALA A 89 5.95 -18.35 -7.87
CA ALA A 89 6.94 -17.89 -8.86
C ALA A 89 6.59 -18.25 -10.32
N HIS A 90 5.49 -18.97 -10.56
CA HIS A 90 5.15 -19.49 -11.89
C HIS A 90 3.79 -19.02 -12.38
N GLY A 91 3.58 -19.07 -13.70
CA GLY A 91 2.39 -18.56 -14.38
C GLY A 91 2.34 -17.04 -14.39
N HIS A 92 1.34 -16.45 -15.06
CA HIS A 92 1.28 -15.01 -15.28
C HIS A 92 1.31 -14.18 -13.99
N ALA A 93 0.63 -14.63 -12.93
CA ALA A 93 0.68 -13.93 -11.64
C ALA A 93 2.08 -13.98 -11.02
N GLY A 94 2.75 -15.14 -11.07
CA GLY A 94 4.10 -15.30 -10.55
C GLY A 94 5.16 -14.56 -11.35
N GLU A 95 5.03 -14.50 -12.68
CA GLU A 95 5.90 -13.70 -13.54
C GLU A 95 5.88 -12.21 -13.14
N ARG A 96 4.69 -11.65 -12.85
CA ARG A 96 4.57 -10.27 -12.37
C ARG A 96 5.21 -10.07 -11.00
N LEU A 97 5.09 -11.03 -10.08
CA LEU A 97 5.75 -10.96 -8.76
C LEU A 97 7.28 -11.00 -8.89
N VAL A 98 7.80 -11.91 -9.72
CA VAL A 98 9.25 -12.02 -9.99
C VAL A 98 9.75 -10.74 -10.67
N GLN A 99 8.96 -10.15 -11.57
CA GLN A 99 9.28 -8.86 -12.18
C GLN A 99 9.29 -7.73 -11.15
N ALA A 100 8.29 -7.63 -10.28
CA ALA A 100 8.25 -6.63 -9.22
C ALA A 100 9.44 -6.77 -8.25
N LEU A 101 9.80 -8.01 -7.88
CA LEU A 101 11.00 -8.29 -7.09
C LEU A 101 12.27 -7.83 -7.82
N THR A 102 12.36 -8.07 -9.12
CA THR A 102 13.50 -7.62 -9.94
C THR A 102 13.59 -6.10 -9.95
N ILE A 103 12.48 -5.39 -10.18
CA ILE A 103 12.41 -3.93 -10.16
C ILE A 103 12.83 -3.39 -8.79
N ALA A 104 12.28 -3.92 -7.69
CA ALA A 104 12.67 -3.52 -6.34
C ALA A 104 14.17 -3.79 -6.05
N THR A 105 14.71 -4.90 -6.55
CA THR A 105 16.13 -5.24 -6.38
C THR A 105 17.05 -4.21 -7.05
N VAL A 106 16.66 -3.66 -8.20
CA VAL A 106 17.49 -2.72 -8.97
C VAL A 106 17.15 -1.24 -8.76
N ALA A 107 16.08 -0.92 -8.02
CA ALA A 107 15.64 0.46 -7.79
C ALA A 107 16.64 1.31 -6.98
N GLY A 108 17.54 0.68 -6.23
CA GLY A 108 18.68 1.34 -5.60
C GLY A 108 18.33 2.22 -4.40
N ALA A 109 17.24 1.92 -3.70
CA ALA A 109 16.90 2.62 -2.46
C ALA A 109 18.01 2.43 -1.39
N PRO A 110 18.35 3.48 -0.62
CA PRO A 110 19.19 3.32 0.55
C PRO A 110 18.52 2.41 1.58
N ASP A 111 19.28 1.45 2.12
CA ASP A 111 18.85 0.55 3.19
C ASP A 111 18.46 1.29 4.48
N THR A 112 19.13 2.42 4.74
CA THR A 112 18.85 3.34 5.86
C THR A 112 17.56 4.13 5.72
N ALA A 113 16.92 4.17 4.55
CA ALA A 113 15.72 4.96 4.29
C ALA A 113 14.39 4.21 4.57
N VAL A 114 14.46 2.98 5.10
CA VAL A 114 13.28 2.10 5.28
C VAL A 114 12.17 2.74 6.13
N GLU A 115 12.51 3.43 7.23
CA GLU A 115 11.53 4.14 8.07
C GLU A 115 10.90 5.30 7.30
N ALA A 116 11.70 6.11 6.61
CA ALA A 116 11.21 7.26 5.84
C ALA A 116 10.26 6.86 4.71
N TYR A 117 10.59 5.79 3.96
CA TYR A 117 9.73 5.28 2.91
C TYR A 117 8.47 4.59 3.47
N GLY A 118 8.59 3.87 4.59
CA GLY A 118 7.43 3.34 5.31
C GLY A 118 6.46 4.44 5.77
N ALA A 119 6.99 5.54 6.31
CA ALA A 119 6.21 6.71 6.73
C ALA A 119 5.45 7.36 5.56
N ALA A 120 6.13 7.50 4.42
CA ALA A 120 5.55 8.05 3.21
C ALA A 120 4.44 7.14 2.66
N LEU A 121 4.66 5.83 2.62
CA LEU A 121 3.65 4.86 2.18
C LEU A 121 2.41 4.89 3.09
N MET A 122 2.60 4.90 4.42
CA MET A 122 1.50 5.00 5.38
C MET A 122 0.72 6.32 5.24
N SER A 123 1.41 7.44 5.04
CA SER A 123 0.78 8.74 4.81
C SER A 123 -0.08 8.75 3.53
N GLN A 124 0.41 8.14 2.46
CA GLN A 124 -0.36 8.02 1.22
C GLN A 124 -1.57 7.10 1.38
N ALA A 125 -1.39 5.93 2.00
CA ALA A 125 -2.49 5.01 2.33
C ALA A 125 -3.58 5.68 3.18
N TYR A 126 -3.17 6.46 4.18
CA TYR A 126 -4.08 7.24 5.01
C TYR A 126 -4.88 8.27 4.20
N ARG A 127 -4.23 9.01 3.30
CA ARG A 127 -4.98 9.95 2.41
C ARG A 127 -5.94 9.20 1.49
N ARG A 128 -5.51 8.08 0.91
CA ARG A 128 -6.38 7.24 0.06
C ARG A 128 -7.59 6.69 0.84
N SER A 129 -7.43 6.32 2.12
CA SER A 129 -8.54 5.80 2.93
C SER A 129 -9.64 6.83 3.13
N PHE A 130 -9.29 8.11 3.31
CA PHE A 130 -10.26 9.20 3.42
C PHE A 130 -10.98 9.47 2.10
N HIS A 131 -10.27 9.45 0.97
CA HIS A 131 -10.89 9.57 -0.35
C HIS A 131 -11.89 8.42 -0.59
N ALA A 132 -11.50 7.19 -0.30
CA ALA A 132 -12.36 6.02 -0.42
C ALA A 132 -13.56 6.08 0.54
N ALA A 133 -13.39 6.58 1.77
CA ALA A 133 -14.49 6.76 2.71
C ALA A 133 -15.48 7.84 2.24
N ALA A 134 -15.01 8.95 1.68
CA ALA A 134 -15.86 10.00 1.13
C ALA A 134 -16.69 9.49 -0.05
N GLN A 135 -16.08 8.74 -0.97
CA GLN A 135 -16.78 8.10 -2.09
C GLN A 135 -17.84 7.11 -1.59
N ARG A 136 -17.48 6.24 -0.63
CA ARG A 136 -18.42 5.29 -0.03
C ARG A 136 -19.58 5.98 0.67
N LEU A 137 -19.34 7.07 1.39
CA LEU A 137 -20.39 7.85 2.03
C LEU A 137 -21.34 8.48 1.01
N ALA A 138 -20.81 8.98 -0.12
CA ALA A 138 -21.65 9.51 -1.20
C ALA A 138 -22.56 8.42 -1.81
N THR A 139 -22.03 7.21 -2.03
CA THR A 139 -22.83 6.06 -2.47
C THR A 139 -23.89 5.69 -1.43
N ILE A 140 -23.53 5.61 -0.15
CA ILE A 140 -24.47 5.30 0.94
C ILE A 140 -25.62 6.32 0.97
N ALA A 141 -25.31 7.61 0.85
CA ALA A 141 -26.32 8.67 0.85
C ALA A 141 -27.30 8.58 -0.34
N ALA A 142 -26.85 8.03 -1.47
CA ALA A 142 -27.68 7.89 -2.67
C ALA A 142 -28.54 6.61 -2.66
N GLU A 143 -28.04 5.52 -2.07
CA GLU A 143 -28.59 4.17 -2.29
C GLU A 143 -29.15 3.49 -1.04
N ALA A 144 -28.68 3.85 0.16
CA ALA A 144 -29.05 3.14 1.38
C ALA A 144 -30.42 3.61 1.93
N PRO A 145 -31.16 2.72 2.62
CA PRO A 145 -32.33 3.11 3.41
C PRO A 145 -32.00 4.19 4.44
N GLU A 146 -32.93 5.12 4.68
CA GLU A 146 -32.73 6.27 5.57
C GLU A 146 -32.37 5.86 7.00
N ASP A 147 -32.97 4.77 7.50
CA ASP A 147 -32.72 4.21 8.83
C ASP A 147 -31.35 3.53 8.98
N GLU A 148 -30.65 3.25 7.87
CA GLU A 148 -29.30 2.67 7.88
C GLU A 148 -28.18 3.73 7.73
N LEU A 149 -28.50 4.95 7.28
CA LEU A 149 -27.51 5.98 6.94
C LEU A 149 -26.54 6.27 8.09
N PHE A 150 -27.08 6.47 9.29
CA PHE A 150 -26.30 6.83 10.47
C PHE A 150 -25.32 5.71 10.86
N GLU A 151 -25.79 4.46 10.94
CA GLU A 151 -24.93 3.35 11.34
C GLU A 151 -23.82 3.10 10.30
N ARG A 152 -24.15 3.18 9.00
CA ARG A 152 -23.16 3.05 7.93
C ARG A 152 -22.10 4.16 7.97
N MET A 153 -22.50 5.40 8.26
CA MET A 153 -21.56 6.50 8.49
C MET A 153 -20.65 6.22 9.71
N CYS A 154 -21.20 5.68 10.80
CA CYS A 154 -20.42 5.32 11.98
C CYS A 154 -19.40 4.21 11.69
N VAL A 155 -19.73 3.22 10.87
CA VAL A 155 -18.76 2.19 10.40
C VAL A 155 -17.57 2.85 9.72
N LEU A 156 -17.81 3.73 8.74
CA LEU A 156 -16.74 4.46 8.05
C LEU A 156 -15.89 5.30 9.02
N GLY A 157 -16.53 5.96 9.99
CA GLY A 157 -15.83 6.73 11.02
C GLY A 157 -14.92 5.86 11.91
N ARG A 158 -15.34 4.64 12.26
CA ARG A 158 -14.51 3.68 13.02
C ARG A 158 -13.33 3.15 12.21
N GLU A 159 -13.52 2.92 10.91
CA GLU A 159 -12.41 2.59 9.99
C GLU A 159 -11.38 3.72 9.96
N GLN A 160 -11.81 4.98 9.79
CA GLN A 160 -10.89 6.12 9.76
C GLN A 160 -10.17 6.32 11.10
N ARG A 161 -10.86 6.13 12.24
CA ARG A 161 -10.22 6.16 13.55
C ARG A 161 -9.10 5.12 13.67
N THR A 162 -9.35 3.89 13.22
CA THR A 162 -8.34 2.83 13.23
C THR A 162 -7.12 3.20 12.36
N ALA A 163 -7.35 3.80 11.19
CA ALA A 163 -6.27 4.28 10.32
C ALA A 163 -5.47 5.42 10.98
N THR A 164 -6.14 6.37 11.64
CA THR A 164 -5.48 7.46 12.39
C THR A 164 -4.65 6.93 13.55
N ASP A 165 -5.17 5.98 14.33
CA ASP A 165 -4.46 5.40 15.46
C ASP A 165 -3.19 4.67 15.03
N ARG A 166 -3.26 3.95 13.89
CA ARG A 166 -2.11 3.27 13.29
C ARG A 166 -1.04 4.26 12.81
N LEU A 167 -1.44 5.34 12.12
CA LEU A 167 -0.51 6.39 11.67
C LEU A 167 0.16 7.09 12.88
N ASN A 168 -0.62 7.41 13.91
CA ASN A 168 -0.09 8.00 15.14
C ASN A 168 0.84 7.05 15.89
N ALA A 169 0.58 5.74 15.85
CA ALA A 169 1.48 4.74 16.44
C ALA A 169 2.83 4.71 15.71
N PHE A 170 2.83 4.76 14.38
CA PHE A 170 4.05 4.79 13.57
C PHE A 170 4.95 5.98 13.96
N TYR A 171 4.41 7.20 13.95
CA TYR A 171 5.21 8.40 14.23
C TYR A 171 5.63 8.55 15.69
N ARG A 172 4.95 7.91 16.64
CA ARG A 172 5.39 7.90 18.04
C ARG A 172 6.63 7.04 18.25
N THR A 173 6.80 5.97 17.46
CA THR A 173 7.97 5.10 17.52
C THR A 173 9.23 5.78 16.98
N ASP A 174 9.09 6.75 16.06
CA ASP A 174 10.22 7.53 15.52
C ASP A 174 10.82 8.53 16.54
N THR A 175 10.09 8.89 17.60
CA THR A 175 10.52 9.92 18.57
C THR A 175 11.13 9.36 19.86
N ALA A 176 11.25 8.03 19.98
CA ALA A 176 11.68 7.32 21.19
C ALA A 176 13.00 6.57 20.99
#